data_AF-A0AB35XME0-F1
#
_entry.id   AF-A0AB35XME0-F1
#
_cell.length_a   1.000
_cell.length_b   1.000
_cell.length_c   1.000
_cell.angle_alpha   90.00
_cell.angle_beta   90.00
_cell.angle_gamma   90.00
#
_symmetry.space_group_name_H-M   'P 1'
#
loop_
_entity.id
_entity.type
_entity.pdbx_description
1 polymer ?
#
loop_
_entity_poly.entity_id
_entity_poly.type
_entity_poly.pdbx_seq_one_letter_code
_entity_poly.pdbx_strand_id
1 'polypeptide(L)'
;MSQRFIVTKEHRRFTEFAGAVRRGHTIGLCFGSAGVGETLSARRYAHYEKAHDLLTYWGPRSDNDAKIYAALNRSRTVLYTPSVRPSGSRPMKRGIPEA
;
A
#
# COMPACT_ATOMS: atom_id res chain seq x y z
N MET A 1 -1.83 -6.25 15.66
CA MET A 1 -0.79 -5.38 16.28
C MET A 1 -0.42 -4.30 15.27
N SER A 2 -0.95 -3.07 15.42
CA SER A 2 -0.55 -1.95 14.56
C SER A 2 0.88 -1.55 14.93
N GLN A 3 1.87 -1.98 14.14
CA GLN A 3 3.26 -1.56 14.35
C GLN A 3 3.37 -0.04 14.19
N ARG A 4 4.02 0.62 15.15
CA ARG A 4 4.19 2.08 15.14
C ARG A 4 5.12 2.47 13.99
N PHE A 5 4.61 3.22 13.02
CA PHE A 5 5.41 3.74 11.92
C PHE A 5 6.42 4.79 12.43
N ILE A 6 7.71 4.59 12.13
CA ILE A 6 8.78 5.53 12.45
C ILE A 6 9.04 6.41 11.24
N VAL A 7 8.88 7.73 11.40
CA VAL A 7 9.15 8.69 10.33
C VAL A 7 10.66 8.89 10.22
N THR A 8 11.25 8.41 9.14
CA THR A 8 12.69 8.59 8.84
C THR A 8 12.91 9.73 7.83
N LYS A 9 14.18 10.09 7.59
CA LYS A 9 14.54 11.08 6.55
C LYS A 9 14.22 10.54 5.16
N GLU A 10 14.44 9.25 4.93
CA GLU A 10 14.18 8.53 3.69
C GLU A 10 12.68 8.56 3.36
N HIS A 11 11.82 8.35 4.36
CA HIS A 11 10.37 8.48 4.17
C HIS A 11 9.94 9.91 3.81
N ARG A 12 10.57 10.93 4.40
CA ARG A 12 10.29 12.34 4.05
C ARG A 12 10.70 12.63 2.60
N ARG A 13 11.90 12.20 2.19
CA ARG A 13 12.36 12.29 0.80
C ARG A 13 11.42 11.58 -0.17
N PHE A 14 10.94 10.39 0.19
CA PHE A 14 9.94 9.66 -0.60
C PHE A 14 8.66 10.49 -0.79
N THR A 15 8.16 11.12 0.28
CA THR A 15 6.94 11.93 0.25
C THR A 15 7.11 13.21 -0.58
N GLU A 16 8.26 13.87 -0.45
CA GLU A 16 8.64 15.04 -1.25
C GLU A 16 8.72 14.68 -2.73
N PHE A 17 9.39 13.57 -3.04
CA PHE A 17 9.51 13.03 -4.40
C PHE A 17 8.15 12.70 -5.01
N ALA A 18 7.32 11.91 -4.32
CA ALA A 18 5.98 11.57 -4.79
C ALA A 18 5.11 12.83 -5.01
N GLY A 19 5.24 13.82 -4.12
CA GLY A 19 4.59 15.12 -4.26
C GLY A 19 5.08 15.90 -5.48
N ALA A 20 6.38 15.90 -5.77
CA ALA A 20 6.97 16.56 -6.93
C ALA A 20 6.54 15.89 -8.24
N VAL A 21 6.60 14.56 -8.31
CA VAL A 21 6.12 13.75 -9.45
C VAL A 21 4.65 14.04 -9.75
N ARG A 22 3.81 14.05 -8.70
CA ARG A 22 2.39 14.37 -8.83
C ARG A 22 2.14 15.80 -9.36
N ARG A 23 2.90 16.80 -8.90
CA ARG A 23 2.77 18.19 -9.37
C ARG A 23 3.31 18.39 -10.79
N GLY A 24 4.40 17.70 -11.12
CA GLY A 24 5.06 17.80 -12.42
C GLY A 24 4.41 16.94 -13.50
N HIS A 25 3.43 16.10 -13.15
CA HIS A 25 2.78 15.15 -14.06
C HIS A 25 3.80 14.23 -14.74
N THR A 26 4.83 13.80 -14.01
CA THR A 26 5.90 12.93 -14.51
C THR A 26 5.78 11.51 -13.95
N ILE A 27 6.66 10.62 -14.41
CA ILE A 27 6.83 9.28 -13.84
C ILE A 27 8.08 9.28 -12.97
N GLY A 28 7.93 8.88 -11.70
CA GLY A 28 9.04 8.72 -10.77
C GLY A 28 9.42 7.24 -10.60
N LEU A 29 10.71 6.94 -10.65
CA LEU A 29 11.24 5.62 -10.37
C LEU A 29 11.99 5.64 -9.02
N CYS A 30 11.58 4.76 -8.10
CA CYS A 30 12.31 4.46 -6.87
C CYS A 30 12.95 3.08 -7.01
N PHE A 31 14.19 2.95 -6.54
CA PHE A 31 14.88 1.67 -6.47
C PHE A 31 15.86 1.64 -5.30
N GLY A 32 16.09 0.44 -4.76
CA GLY A 32 16.99 0.20 -3.64
C GLY A 32 17.06 -1.28 -3.28
N SER A 33 17.99 -1.61 -2.38
CA SER A 33 18.12 -2.98 -1.87
C SER A 33 16.82 -3.47 -1.22
N ALA A 34 16.57 -4.78 -1.26
CA ALA A 34 15.43 -5.36 -0.58
C ALA A 34 15.43 -5.00 0.93
N GLY A 35 14.27 -4.62 1.46
CA GLY A 35 14.11 -4.32 2.88
C GLY A 35 14.35 -2.86 3.30
N VAL A 36 14.73 -1.95 2.39
CA VAL A 36 14.91 -0.51 2.73
C VAL A 36 13.62 0.24 3.08
N GLY A 37 12.45 -0.39 2.85
CA GLY A 37 11.15 0.15 3.26
C GLY A 37 10.42 0.99 2.21
N GLU A 38 10.73 0.84 0.91
CA GLU A 38 9.99 1.52 -0.18
C GLU A 38 8.49 1.23 -0.11
N THR A 39 8.11 -0.05 -0.07
CA THR A 39 6.70 -0.46 0.03
C THR A 39 6.02 0.09 1.28
N LEU A 40 6.74 0.15 2.41
CA LEU A 40 6.20 0.69 3.65
C LEU A 40 5.97 2.21 3.56
N SER A 41 6.90 2.93 2.95
CA SER A 41 6.74 4.37 2.68
C SER A 41 5.58 4.65 1.73
N ALA A 42 5.43 3.85 0.67
CA ALA A 42 4.31 3.95 -0.26
C ALA A 42 2.96 3.68 0.42
N ARG A 43 2.87 2.64 1.26
CA ARG A 43 1.69 2.35 2.10
C ARG A 43 1.33 3.52 3.01
N ARG A 44 2.32 4.12 3.67
CA ARG A 44 2.11 5.27 4.54
C ARG A 44 1.61 6.49 3.77
N TYR A 45 2.24 6.80 2.63
CA TYR A 45 1.84 7.91 1.75
C TYR A 45 0.40 7.75 1.21
N ALA A 46 0.02 6.52 0.85
CA ALA A 46 -1.32 6.19 0.36
C ALA A 46 -2.39 6.06 1.47
N HIS A 47 -2.03 6.25 2.74
CA HIS A 47 -2.90 5.97 3.89
C HIS A 47 -3.48 4.54 3.92
N TYR A 48 -2.73 3.58 3.38
CA TYR A 48 -3.17 2.20 3.19
C TYR A 48 -3.65 1.55 4.50
N GLU A 49 -2.96 1.76 5.62
CA GLU A 49 -3.32 1.18 6.92
C GLU A 49 -4.74 1.56 7.39
N LYS A 50 -5.28 2.72 6.98
CA LYS A 50 -6.66 3.11 7.30
C LYS A 50 -7.69 2.41 6.42
N ALA A 51 -7.30 1.98 5.23
CA ALA A 51 -8.17 1.38 4.24
C ALA A 51 -7.99 -0.14 4.14
N HIS A 52 -6.91 -0.68 4.71
CA HIS A 52 -6.51 -2.08 4.57
C HIS A 52 -7.66 -3.02 4.92
N ASP A 53 -8.26 -2.87 6.10
CA ASP A 53 -9.32 -3.76 6.56
C ASP A 53 -10.57 -3.66 5.66
N LEU A 54 -10.98 -2.43 5.31
CA LEU A 54 -12.13 -2.18 4.42
C LEU A 54 -11.95 -2.78 3.03
N LEU A 55 -10.72 -2.77 2.50
CA LEU A 55 -10.40 -3.30 1.17
C LEU A 55 -10.13 -4.81 1.18
N THR A 56 -9.65 -5.35 2.29
CA THR A 56 -9.25 -6.77 2.42
C THR A 56 -10.44 -7.63 2.83
N TYR A 57 -11.19 -7.19 3.84
CA TYR A 57 -12.34 -7.90 4.39
C TYR A 57 -13.60 -7.22 3.87
N TRP A 58 -13.99 -7.60 2.64
CA TRP A 58 -15.21 -7.07 2.04
C TRP A 58 -16.43 -7.43 2.89
N GLY A 59 -17.28 -6.45 3.21
CA GLY A 59 -18.47 -6.63 4.03
C GLY A 59 -19.51 -5.52 3.83
N PRO A 60 -20.66 -5.61 4.52
CA PRO A 60 -21.69 -4.58 4.50
C PRO A 60 -21.12 -3.23 4.89
N ARG A 61 -21.45 -2.18 4.12
CA ARG A 61 -20.96 -0.82 4.39
C ARG A 61 -21.74 -0.19 5.52
N SER A 62 -21.03 0.58 6.33
CA SER A 62 -21.58 1.30 7.48
C SER A 62 -21.25 2.78 7.40
N ASP A 63 -21.99 3.60 8.15
CA ASP A 63 -21.73 5.04 8.25
C ASP A 63 -20.31 5.35 8.76
N ASN A 64 -19.68 4.42 9.48
CA ASN A 64 -18.32 4.58 9.96
C ASN A 64 -17.29 4.58 8.80
N ASP A 65 -17.63 4.01 7.64
CA ASP A 65 -16.77 3.97 6.46
C ASP A 65 -16.58 5.35 5.82
N ALA A 66 -17.51 6.29 6.07
CA ALA A 66 -17.43 7.65 5.55
C ALA A 66 -16.11 8.34 5.90
N LYS A 67 -15.56 8.06 7.10
CA LYS A 67 -14.26 8.57 7.54
C LYS A 67 -13.11 8.01 6.71
N ILE A 68 -13.20 6.73 6.32
CA ILE A 68 -12.21 6.04 5.49
C ILE A 68 -12.29 6.58 4.06
N TYR A 69 -13.49 6.71 3.49
CA TYR A 69 -13.69 7.29 2.15
C TYR A 69 -13.17 8.73 2.07
N ALA A 70 -13.46 9.55 3.06
CA ALA A 70 -12.95 10.92 3.11
C ALA A 70 -11.41 10.96 3.19
N ALA A 71 -10.78 10.04 3.93
CA ALA A 71 -9.33 9.92 3.98
C ALA A 71 -8.74 9.52 2.61
N LEU A 72 -9.29 8.48 1.98
CA LEU A 72 -8.84 7.99 0.67
C LEU A 72 -9.02 9.03 -0.44
N ASN A 73 -10.17 9.72 -0.46
CA ASN A 73 -10.43 10.77 -1.44
C ASN A 73 -9.45 11.95 -1.32
N ARG A 74 -8.98 12.25 -0.10
CA ARG A 74 -7.94 13.28 0.11
C ARG A 74 -6.56 12.82 -0.36
N SER A 75 -6.24 11.53 -0.24
CA SER A 75 -4.92 11.01 -0.62
C SER A 75 -4.68 11.08 -2.13
N ARG A 76 -5.71 10.83 -2.95
CA ARG A 76 -5.61 10.82 -4.43
C ARG A 76 -4.49 9.91 -4.94
N THR A 77 -4.33 8.74 -4.31
CA THR A 77 -3.25 7.79 -4.58
C THR A 77 -3.82 6.39 -4.75
N VAL A 78 -3.33 5.65 -5.74
CA VAL A 78 -3.56 4.21 -5.89
C VAL A 78 -2.27 3.48 -5.51
N LEU A 79 -2.38 2.47 -4.65
CA LEU A 79 -1.27 1.60 -4.28
C LEU A 79 -1.52 0.20 -4.85
N TYR A 80 -0.57 -0.28 -5.64
CA TYR A 80 -0.62 -1.62 -6.20
C TYR A 80 0.71 -2.33 -5.91
N THR A 81 0.64 -3.48 -5.26
CA THR A 81 1.79 -4.34 -4.99
C THR A 81 1.54 -5.67 -5.68
N PRO A 82 2.07 -5.90 -6.89
CA PRO A 82 1.83 -7.16 -7.59
C PRO A 82 2.42 -8.33 -6.79
N SER A 83 1.77 -9.48 -6.85
CA SER A 83 2.34 -10.72 -6.35
C SER A 83 3.50 -11.12 -7.26
N VAL A 84 4.72 -11.08 -6.74
CA VAL A 84 5.89 -11.58 -7.47
C VAL A 84 5.84 -13.10 -7.43
N ARG A 85 5.50 -13.72 -8.56
CA ARG A 85 5.68 -15.16 -8.76
C ARG A 85 7.07 -15.39 -9.34
N PRO A 86 7.96 -16.15 -8.68
CA PRO A 86 9.18 -16.61 -9.32
C PRO A 86 8.79 -17.40 -10.57
N SER A 87 9.37 -17.05 -11.72
CA SER A 87 9.15 -17.83 -12.95
C SER A 87 9.61 -19.26 -12.69
N GLY A 88 8.69 -20.23 -12.83
CA GLY A 88 9.00 -21.67 -12.68
C GLY A 88 8.55 -22.33 -11.37
N SER A 89 7.90 -21.61 -10.45
CA SER A 89 7.32 -22.24 -9.24
C SER A 89 6.00 -22.96 -9.57
N ARG A 90 6.00 -24.31 -9.48
CA ARG A 90 4.79 -25.15 -9.57
C ARG A 90 3.83 -24.73 -8.45
N PRO A 91 2.53 -24.50 -8.72
CA PRO A 91 1.60 -24.12 -7.67
C PRO A 91 1.56 -25.22 -6.60
N MET A 92 1.95 -24.88 -5.37
CA MET A 92 1.67 -25.73 -4.22
C MET A 92 0.16 -25.78 -4.08
N LYS A 93 -0.44 -26.94 -4.40
CA LYS A 93 -1.87 -27.17 -4.20
C LYS A 93 -2.13 -26.97 -2.71
N ARG A 94 -2.78 -25.85 -2.35
CA ARG A 94 -3.44 -25.75 -1.05
C ARG A 94 -4.54 -26.80 -1.10
N GLY A 95 -4.37 -27.89 -0.35
CA GLY A 95 -5.42 -28.87 -0.15
C GLY A 95 -6.64 -28.14 0.39
N ILE A 96 -7.73 -28.18 -0.37
CA ILE A 96 -9.05 -27.85 0.12
C ILE A 96 -9.46 -29.10 0.92
N PRO A 97 -9.82 -29.02 2.21
CA PRO A 97 -10.42 -30.17 2.87
C PRO A 97 -11.73 -30.46 2.15
N GLU A 98 -11.86 -31.68 1.61
CA GLU A 98 -13.16 -32.18 1.16
C GLU A 98 -14.11 -32.24 2.37
N ALA A 99 -15.35 -31.82 2.14
CA ALA A 99 -16.44 -31.87 3.09
C ALA A 99 -16.90 -33.31 3.34
#